data_AF-A0A973IXY3-F1
#
_entry.id   AF-A0A973IXY3-F1
#
_cell.length_a   1.000
_cell.length_b   1.000
_cell.length_c   1.000
_cell.angle_alpha   90.00
_cell.angle_beta   90.00
_cell.angle_gamma   90.00
#
_symmetry.space_group_name_H-M   'P 1'
#
loop_
_entity.id
_entity.type
_entity.pdbx_description
1 polymer ?
#
loop_
_entity_poly.entity_id
_entity_poly.type
_entity_poly.pdbx_seq_one_letter_code
_entity_poly.pdbx_strand_id
1 'polypeptide(L)'
;MDPQTKPSVSTPQADAFRHFIENEVLSIIKDLAEKGETTQERIQALAKRTLELIRPEMKLEELYTNAVKLDDDYSELGPIVIKIMKEYEEKYSKKALDEVSRLIKTGNYQGAQDMVKKVLQFKMAN
;
A
#
# COMPACT_ATOMS: atom_id res chain seq x y z
N MET A 1 -23.02 29.78 0.81
CA MET A 1 -21.59 29.85 1.16
C MET A 1 -21.26 28.50 1.77
N ASP A 2 -20.71 27.59 0.96
CA ASP A 2 -20.32 26.24 1.36
C ASP A 2 -18.84 26.05 1.01
N PRO A 3 -18.13 25.12 1.65
CA PRO A 3 -17.95 24.98 3.09
C PRO A 3 -16.44 24.96 3.41
N GLN A 4 -16.09 25.14 4.69
CA GLN A 4 -14.72 25.08 5.17
C GLN A 4 -14.07 23.71 4.87
N THR A 5 -13.18 23.67 3.88
CA THR A 5 -12.16 22.63 3.72
C THR A 5 -11.16 22.76 4.88
N LYS A 6 -11.41 22.03 5.96
CA LYS A 6 -10.41 21.86 7.02
C LYS A 6 -9.16 21.19 6.41
N PRO A 7 -7.94 21.68 6.69
CA PRO A 7 -6.72 21.03 6.23
C PRO A 7 -6.67 19.61 6.82
N SER A 8 -6.45 18.63 5.95
CA SER A 8 -6.18 17.24 6.31
C SER A 8 -4.82 17.18 6.99
N VAL A 9 -4.77 17.30 8.32
CA VAL A 9 -3.52 17.19 9.08
C VAL A 9 -3.14 15.70 9.15
N SER A 10 -1.95 15.33 8.68
CA SER A 10 -1.42 13.97 8.91
C SER A 10 -1.38 13.69 10.41
N THR A 11 -1.75 12.47 10.79
CA THR A 11 -1.60 12.02 12.17
C THR A 11 -0.22 11.41 12.35
N PRO A 12 0.34 11.40 13.58
CA PRO A 12 1.60 10.70 13.86
C PRO A 12 1.59 9.22 13.44
N GLN A 13 0.41 8.59 13.45
CA GLN A 13 0.21 7.22 12.99
C GLN A 13 0.33 7.11 11.46
N ALA A 14 -0.23 8.07 10.72
CA ALA A 14 -0.09 8.13 9.27
C ALA A 14 1.38 8.36 8.86
N ASP A 15 2.09 9.25 9.55
CA ASP A 15 3.52 9.46 9.30
C ASP A 15 4.36 8.21 9.62
N ALA A 16 4.07 7.53 10.73
CA ALA A 16 4.72 6.26 11.07
C ALA A 16 4.47 5.18 10.01
N PHE A 17 3.23 5.07 9.52
CA PHE A 17 2.87 4.11 8.48
C PHE A 17 3.51 4.46 7.13
N ARG A 18 3.55 5.76 6.76
CA ARG A 18 4.29 6.23 5.57
C ARG A 18 5.75 5.80 5.63
N HIS A 19 6.43 6.08 6.75
CA HIS A 19 7.84 5.71 6.92
C HIS A 19 8.06 4.21 6.92
N PHE A 20 7.14 3.43 7.48
CA PHE A 20 7.18 1.97 7.35
C PHE A 20 7.17 1.56 5.88
N ILE A 21 6.23 2.06 5.08
CA ILE A 21 6.14 1.75 3.64
C ILE A 21 7.43 2.14 2.91
N GLU A 22 7.91 3.37 3.12
CA GLU A 22 9.13 3.89 2.49
C GLU A 22 10.36 3.01 2.79
N ASN A 23 10.51 2.58 4.05
CA ASN A 23 11.63 1.75 4.48
C ASN A 23 11.58 0.35 3.87
N GLU A 24 10.39 -0.25 3.78
CA GLU A 24 10.23 -1.57 3.17
C GLU A 24 10.56 -1.54 1.68
N VAL A 25 10.08 -0.53 0.95
CA VAL A 25 10.44 -0.32 -0.47
C VAL A 25 11.94 -0.11 -0.63
N LEU A 26 12.54 0.72 0.22
CA LEU A 26 13.98 0.96 0.16
C LEU A 26 14.78 -0.33 0.39
N SER A 27 14.30 -1.24 1.24
CA SER A 27 14.94 -2.54 1.46
C SER A 27 14.96 -3.38 0.18
N ILE A 28 13.84 -3.49 -0.54
CA ILE A 28 13.82 -4.22 -1.81
C ILE A 28 14.69 -3.56 -2.87
N ILE A 29 14.66 -2.22 -2.95
CA ILE A 29 15.51 -1.49 -3.90
C ILE A 29 17.00 -1.78 -3.64
N LYS A 30 17.41 -1.81 -2.36
CA LYS A 30 18.79 -2.16 -1.98
C LYS A 30 19.14 -3.59 -2.37
N ASP A 31 18.29 -4.55 -2.04
CA ASP A 31 18.51 -5.95 -2.38
C ASP A 31 18.63 -6.15 -3.90
N LEU A 32 17.77 -5.51 -4.69
CA LEU A 32 17.80 -5.56 -6.15
C LEU A 32 19.08 -4.93 -6.72
N ALA A 33 19.53 -3.81 -6.14
CA ALA A 33 20.76 -3.13 -6.54
C ALA A 33 22.01 -3.95 -6.20
N GLU A 34 22.06 -4.58 -5.02
CA GLU A 34 23.20 -5.38 -4.56
C GLU A 34 23.35 -6.69 -5.35
N LYS A 35 22.22 -7.34 -5.68
CA LYS A 35 22.24 -8.60 -6.44
C LYS A 35 22.41 -8.40 -7.95
N GLY A 36 22.27 -7.18 -8.44
CA GLY A 36 22.30 -6.88 -9.88
C GLY A 36 21.17 -7.56 -10.66
N GLU A 37 20.06 -7.88 -9.99
CA GLU A 37 18.91 -8.61 -10.56
C GLU A 37 18.04 -7.74 -11.47
N THR A 38 18.31 -6.43 -11.53
CA THR A 38 17.53 -5.47 -12.32
C THR A 38 18.37 -4.28 -12.78
N THR A 39 17.84 -3.48 -13.72
CA THR A 39 18.55 -2.30 -14.23
C THR A 39 18.39 -1.08 -13.31
N GLN A 40 19.31 -0.14 -13.43
CA GLN A 40 19.25 1.13 -12.70
C GLN A 40 17.98 1.92 -13.02
N GLU A 41 17.53 1.91 -14.28
CA GLU A 41 16.28 2.56 -14.69
C GLU A 41 15.07 1.92 -14.01
N ARG A 42 15.06 0.59 -13.86
CA ARG A 42 13.98 -0.13 -13.17
C ARG A 42 13.95 0.21 -11.68
N ILE A 43 15.12 0.27 -11.03
CA ILE A 43 15.25 0.72 -9.63
C ILE A 43 14.74 2.16 -9.45
N GLN A 44 15.10 3.07 -10.35
CA GLN A 44 14.61 4.45 -10.31
C GLN A 44 13.10 4.53 -10.49
N ALA A 45 12.53 3.69 -11.37
CA ALA A 45 11.09 3.62 -11.58
C ALA A 45 10.34 3.16 -10.32
N LEU A 46 10.87 2.16 -9.60
CA LEU A 46 10.33 1.69 -8.31
C LEU A 46 10.32 2.81 -7.26
N ALA A 47 11.44 3.53 -7.12
CA ALA A 47 11.55 4.64 -6.18
C ALA A 47 10.57 5.77 -6.54
N LYS A 48 10.52 6.15 -7.81
CA LYS A 48 9.63 7.21 -8.31
C LYS A 48 8.17 6.86 -8.07
N ARG A 49 7.76 5.64 -8.41
CA ARG A 49 6.39 5.16 -8.19
C ARG A 49 5.99 5.25 -6.73
N THR A 50 6.90 4.90 -5.83
CA THR A 50 6.67 4.96 -4.38
C THR A 50 6.44 6.41 -3.94
N LEU A 51 7.29 7.34 -4.37
CA LEU A 51 7.15 8.77 -4.04
C LEU A 51 5.89 9.41 -4.64
N GLU A 52 5.40 8.92 -5.78
CA GLU A 52 4.15 9.38 -6.39
C GLU A 52 2.91 8.94 -5.59
N LEU A 53 2.92 7.70 -5.11
CA LEU A 53 1.79 7.09 -4.40
C LEU A 53 1.76 7.38 -2.91
N ILE A 54 2.94 7.50 -2.29
CA ILE A 54 3.13 7.60 -0.84
C ILE A 54 3.68 8.99 -0.54
N ARG A 55 2.79 9.93 -0.25
CA ARG A 55 3.14 11.34 -0.04
C ARG A 55 2.96 11.76 1.42
N PRO A 56 3.72 12.78 1.87
CA PRO A 56 3.45 13.42 3.15
C PRO A 56 2.02 13.96 3.24
N GLU A 57 1.53 14.16 4.46
CA GLU A 57 0.20 14.73 4.76
C GLU A 57 -1.00 13.86 4.33
N MET A 58 -0.77 12.68 3.76
CA MET A 58 -1.81 11.70 3.46
C MET A 58 -2.41 11.11 4.73
N LYS A 59 -3.70 10.75 4.64
CA LYS A 59 -4.38 10.00 5.70
C LYS A 59 -3.96 8.53 5.67
N LEU A 60 -4.12 7.87 6.81
CA LEU A 60 -3.74 6.47 6.98
C LEU A 60 -4.44 5.54 5.97
N GLU A 61 -5.74 5.74 5.73
CA GLU A 61 -6.52 4.95 4.78
C GLU A 61 -6.10 5.22 3.33
N GLU A 62 -5.69 6.45 3.02
CA GLU A 62 -5.21 6.84 1.69
C GLU A 62 -3.82 6.25 1.42
N LEU A 63 -2.91 6.31 2.41
CA LEU A 63 -1.62 5.64 2.36
C LEU A 63 -1.79 4.14 2.11
N TYR A 64 -2.71 3.48 2.82
CA TYR A 64 -3.00 2.07 2.61
C TYR A 64 -3.52 1.79 1.19
N THR A 65 -4.52 2.56 0.76
CA THR A 65 -5.16 2.39 -0.57
C THR A 65 -4.16 2.61 -1.71
N ASN A 66 -3.20 3.51 -1.54
CA ASN A 66 -2.16 3.74 -2.54
C ASN A 66 -1.04 2.70 -2.45
N ALA A 67 -0.67 2.27 -1.24
CA ALA A 67 0.37 1.28 -1.03
C ALA A 67 0.03 -0.08 -1.65
N VAL A 68 -1.23 -0.50 -1.62
CA VAL A 68 -1.66 -1.76 -2.27
C VAL A 68 -1.61 -1.74 -3.80
N LYS A 69 -1.29 -0.59 -4.41
CA LYS A 69 -1.12 -0.40 -5.86
C LYS A 69 0.34 -0.24 -6.25
N LEU A 70 1.26 -0.43 -5.31
CA LEU A 70 2.70 -0.37 -5.58
C LEU A 70 3.11 -1.50 -6.53
N ASP A 71 2.46 -2.67 -6.45
CA ASP A 71 2.79 -3.85 -7.27
C ASP A 71 2.17 -3.87 -8.67
N ASP A 72 1.18 -3.01 -8.97
CA ASP A 72 0.39 -3.03 -10.23
C ASP A 72 1.25 -3.17 -11.51
N ASP A 73 2.30 -2.36 -11.63
CA ASP A 73 3.25 -2.38 -12.77
C ASP A 73 4.66 -2.87 -12.37
N TYR A 74 4.80 -3.27 -11.10
CA TYR A 74 6.07 -3.53 -10.43
C TYR A 74 5.95 -4.75 -9.52
N SER A 75 5.91 -5.93 -10.14
CA SER A 75 5.78 -7.21 -9.42
C SER A 75 6.85 -7.43 -8.35
N GLU A 76 8.01 -6.77 -8.48
CA GLU A 76 9.08 -6.75 -7.49
C GLU A 76 8.62 -6.22 -6.11
N LEU A 77 7.59 -5.38 -6.07
CA LEU A 77 7.01 -4.83 -4.84
C LEU A 77 5.89 -5.70 -4.25
N GLY A 78 5.46 -6.76 -4.94
CA GLY A 78 4.41 -7.67 -4.48
C GLY A 78 4.60 -8.18 -3.04
N PRO A 79 5.80 -8.67 -2.66
CA PRO A 79 6.07 -9.11 -1.29
C PRO A 79 5.90 -7.99 -0.25
N ILE A 80 6.28 -6.75 -0.59
CA ILE A 80 6.10 -5.59 0.29
C ILE A 80 4.62 -5.27 0.45
N VAL A 81 3.85 -5.29 -0.64
CA VAL A 81 2.40 -5.00 -0.58
C VAL A 81 1.71 -5.94 0.41
N ILE A 82 2.05 -7.23 0.39
CA ILE A 82 1.54 -8.21 1.37
C ILE A 82 1.91 -7.82 2.81
N LYS A 83 3.17 -7.40 3.03
CA LYS A 83 3.64 -6.98 4.35
C LYS A 83 2.92 -5.71 4.84
N ILE A 84 2.69 -4.75 3.95
CA ILE A 84 1.94 -3.52 4.23
C ILE A 84 0.51 -3.83 4.60
N MET A 85 -0.15 -4.74 3.86
CA MET A 85 -1.49 -5.19 4.21
C MET A 85 -1.51 -5.77 5.62
N LYS A 86 -0.60 -6.70 5.93
CA LYS A 86 -0.51 -7.31 7.26
C LYS A 86 -0.28 -6.26 8.37
N GLU A 87 0.68 -5.37 8.18
CA GLU A 87 0.98 -4.29 9.15
C GLU A 87 -0.25 -3.38 9.37
N TYR A 88 -0.95 -3.02 8.28
CA TYR A 88 -2.15 -2.20 8.35
C TYR A 88 -3.24 -2.87 9.19
N GLU A 89 -3.51 -4.14 8.93
CA GLU A 89 -4.49 -4.94 9.67
C GLU A 89 -4.09 -5.12 11.14
N GLU A 90 -2.86 -5.51 11.42
CA GLU A 90 -2.42 -5.83 12.79
C GLU A 90 -2.37 -4.61 13.71
N LYS A 91 -1.91 -3.46 13.19
CA LYS A 91 -1.65 -2.27 14.03
C LYS A 91 -2.74 -1.22 13.98
N TYR A 92 -3.48 -1.13 12.87
CA TYR A 92 -4.39 0.00 12.64
C TYR A 92 -5.83 -0.43 12.41
N SER A 93 -6.07 -1.64 11.89
CA SER A 93 -7.41 -2.14 11.61
C SER A 93 -7.65 -3.56 12.14
N LYS A 94 -8.21 -3.67 13.34
CA LYS A 94 -8.92 -4.90 13.79
C LYS A 94 -10.11 -5.31 12.87
N LYS A 95 -10.33 -4.63 11.73
CA LYS A 95 -11.54 -4.66 10.90
C LYS A 95 -11.24 -4.56 9.40
N ALA A 96 -10.19 -5.20 8.91
CA ALA A 96 -9.92 -5.32 7.46
C ALA A 96 -11.14 -5.84 6.66
N LEU A 97 -11.98 -6.66 7.30
CA LEU A 97 -13.23 -7.20 6.73
C LEU A 97 -14.34 -6.15 6.51
N ASP A 98 -14.33 -5.02 7.23
CA ASP A 98 -15.37 -3.99 7.11
C ASP A 98 -15.16 -3.11 5.87
N GLU A 99 -13.91 -2.92 5.42
CA GLU A 99 -13.56 -2.13 4.22
C GLU A 99 -13.89 -2.90 2.93
N VAL A 100 -13.62 -4.20 2.89
CA VAL A 100 -14.02 -5.10 1.79
C VAL A 100 -15.54 -5.10 1.64
N SER A 101 -16.27 -5.16 2.77
CA SER A 101 -17.74 -5.05 2.79
C SER A 101 -18.26 -3.70 2.28
N ARG A 102 -17.46 -2.63 2.37
CA ARG A 102 -17.79 -1.30 1.87
C ARG A 102 -17.53 -1.18 0.36
N LEU A 103 -16.46 -1.79 -0.15
CA LEU A 103 -16.14 -1.85 -1.59
C LEU A 103 -17.14 -2.70 -2.39
N ILE A 104 -17.70 -3.75 -1.77
CA ILE A 104 -18.83 -4.53 -2.36
C ILE A 104 -20.09 -3.65 -2.49
N LYS A 105 -20.32 -2.73 -1.55
CA LYS A 105 -21.49 -1.83 -1.56
C LYS A 105 -21.38 -0.67 -2.55
N THR A 106 -20.18 -0.31 -3.02
CA THR A 106 -19.96 0.80 -3.96
C THR A 106 -19.92 0.38 -5.43
N GLY A 107 -20.17 -0.89 -5.73
CA GLY A 107 -20.34 -1.38 -7.11
C GLY A 107 -19.04 -1.61 -7.89
N ASN A 108 -17.87 -1.50 -7.25
CA ASN A 108 -16.58 -1.77 -7.88
C ASN A 108 -16.16 -3.24 -7.67
N TYR A 109 -16.92 -4.16 -8.26
CA TYR A 109 -16.80 -5.60 -8.04
C TYR A 109 -15.47 -6.20 -8.54
N GLN A 110 -14.79 -5.55 -9.49
CA GLN A 110 -13.56 -6.06 -10.08
C GLN A 110 -12.39 -5.98 -9.10
N GLY A 111 -12.15 -4.81 -8.50
CA GLY A 111 -11.10 -4.64 -7.48
C GLY A 111 -11.37 -5.43 -6.19
N ALA A 112 -12.65 -5.62 -5.84
CA ALA A 112 -13.04 -6.45 -4.72
C ALA A 112 -12.76 -7.95 -4.97
N GLN A 113 -13.01 -8.45 -6.19
CA GLN A 113 -12.74 -9.86 -6.53
C GLN A 113 -11.25 -10.18 -6.47
N ASP A 114 -10.39 -9.29 -6.97
CA ASP A 114 -8.95 -9.55 -7.00
C ASP A 114 -8.34 -9.50 -5.59
N MET A 115 -8.82 -8.59 -4.74
CA MET A 115 -8.43 -8.53 -3.32
C MET A 115 -8.90 -9.76 -2.54
N VAL A 116 -10.15 -10.21 -2.75
CA VAL A 116 -10.68 -11.42 -2.13
C VAL A 116 -9.91 -12.66 -2.57
N LYS A 117 -9.50 -12.76 -3.85
CA LYS A 117 -8.62 -13.84 -4.30
C LYS A 117 -7.27 -13.81 -3.59
N LYS A 118 -6.62 -12.64 -3.46
CA LYS A 118 -5.35 -12.49 -2.74
C LYS A 118 -5.48 -12.93 -1.27
N VAL A 119 -6.57 -12.55 -0.58
CA VAL A 119 -6.83 -12.93 0.82
C VAL A 119 -7.18 -14.42 0.97
N LEU A 120 -7.93 -15.01 0.03
CA LEU A 120 -8.27 -16.43 0.07
C LEU A 120 -7.06 -17.32 -0.22
N GLN A 121 -6.19 -16.94 -1.16
CA GLN A 121 -4.92 -17.63 -1.40
C GLN A 121 -4.03 -17.62 -0.15
N PHE A 122 -4.00 -16.51 0.59
CA PHE A 122 -3.27 -16.40 1.85
C PHE A 122 -3.81 -17.34 2.94
N LYS A 123 -5.13 -17.56 3.01
CA LYS A 123 -5.76 -18.49 3.96
C LYS A 123 -5.60 -19.96 3.61
N MET A 124 -5.35 -20.30 2.34
CA MET A 124 -5.17 -21.68 1.89
C MET A 124 -3.70 -22.13 1.94
N ALA A 125 -2.76 -21.19 2.02
CA ALA A 125 -1.33 -21.45 2.11
C ALA A 125 -0.79 -21.56 3.55
N ASN A 126 -1.65 -21.34 4.56
CA ASN A 126 -1.35 -21.45 5.99
C ASN A 126 -2.24 -22.51 6.65
#